data_AF-A0A0B6ZN07-F1
#
_entry.id   AF-A0A0B6ZN07-F1
#
_cell.length_a   1.000
_cell.length_b   1.000
_cell.length_c   1.000
_cell.angle_alpha   90.00
_cell.angle_beta   90.00
_cell.angle_gamma   90.00
#
_symmetry.space_group_name_H-M   'P 1'
#
loop_
_entity.id
_entity.type
_entity.pdbx_description
1 polymer ?
#
loop_
_entity_poly.entity_id
_entity_poly.type
_entity_poly.pdbx_seq_one_letter_code
_entity_poly.pdbx_strand_id
1 'polypeptide(L)'
;CNSDGICHNDLCSKGWFGPGCQYVDIIAISNASYWMWNRRESECSENINVQSFTVNLYSEFPFTWLRLQVNDPLLLQDFQLTFTDTRQRNRSDCKNMRNATVNDRTLDIHCDLNVAVEYVTLSGKGIKSL
;
A
#
# COMPACT_ATOMS: atom_id res chain seq x y z
N CYS A 1 5.41 23.33 -3.84
CA CYS A 1 3.94 23.25 -3.83
C CYS A 1 3.37 24.66 -3.96
N ASN A 2 2.19 24.83 -4.53
CA ASN A 2 1.52 26.12 -4.65
C ASN A 2 0.84 26.53 -3.32
N SER A 3 0.19 27.70 -3.31
CA SER A 3 -0.53 28.21 -2.13
C SER A 3 -1.66 27.32 -1.64
N ASP A 4 -2.19 26.44 -2.49
CA ASP A 4 -3.27 25.51 -2.18
C ASP A 4 -2.74 24.17 -1.65
N GLY A 5 -1.42 24.06 -1.43
CA GLY A 5 -0.77 22.83 -0.98
C GLY A 5 -0.57 21.79 -2.09
N ILE A 6 -0.82 22.13 -3.35
CA ILE A 6 -0.65 21.21 -4.49
C ILE A 6 0.82 21.20 -4.94
N CYS A 7 1.41 20.02 -5.02
CA CYS A 7 2.79 19.78 -5.41
C CYS A 7 2.81 19.16 -6.82
N HIS A 8 2.83 20.00 -7.86
CA HIS A 8 2.95 19.53 -9.25
C HIS A 8 4.34 18.93 -9.55
N ASN A 9 4.42 18.01 -10.52
CA ASN A 9 5.66 17.44 -11.08
C ASN A 9 6.53 16.65 -10.07
N ASP A 10 5.95 15.73 -9.32
CA ASP A 10 6.69 14.81 -8.43
C ASP A 10 7.63 15.50 -7.43
N LEU A 11 7.29 16.72 -7.03
CA LEU A 11 8.05 17.50 -6.04
C LEU A 11 7.91 16.96 -4.61
N CYS A 12 7.32 15.78 -4.44
CA CYS A 12 7.22 15.15 -3.13
C CYS A 12 8.58 14.68 -2.65
N SER A 13 8.81 14.87 -1.35
CA SER A 13 9.94 14.24 -0.67
C SER A 13 9.89 12.74 -0.88
N LYS A 14 11.06 12.10 -0.97
CA LYS A 14 11.15 10.64 -1.10
C LYS A 14 10.26 9.94 -0.07
N GLY A 15 9.43 8.99 -0.52
CA GLY A 15 8.49 8.26 0.32
C GLY A 15 7.15 8.96 0.55
N TRP A 16 6.88 10.05 -0.16
CA TRP A 16 5.59 10.74 -0.14
C TRP A 16 5.04 10.88 -1.55
N PHE A 17 3.72 10.80 -1.69
CA PHE A 17 3.03 10.89 -2.97
C PHE A 17 1.64 11.55 -2.82
N GLY A 18 1.00 11.78 -3.98
CA GLY A 18 -0.31 12.40 -4.08
C GLY A 18 -0.27 13.90 -4.35
N PRO A 19 -1.43 14.51 -4.70
CA PRO A 19 -1.50 15.89 -5.15
C PRO A 19 -0.87 16.93 -4.23
N GLY A 20 -0.84 16.70 -2.92
CA GLY A 20 -0.19 17.56 -1.92
C GLY A 20 0.85 16.84 -1.08
N CYS A 21 1.41 15.73 -1.58
CA CYS A 21 2.35 14.88 -0.83
C CYS A 21 1.79 14.41 0.52
N GLN A 22 0.48 14.18 0.57
CA GLN A 22 -0.24 13.86 1.79
C GLN A 22 -0.23 12.36 2.13
N TYR A 23 0.15 11.51 1.18
CA TYR A 23 0.21 10.07 1.37
C TYR A 23 1.66 9.65 1.55
N VAL A 24 1.90 8.77 2.52
CA VAL A 24 3.20 8.15 2.74
C VAL A 24 3.24 6.81 2.03
N ASP A 25 4.33 6.56 1.30
CA ASP A 25 4.65 5.23 0.80
C ASP A 25 4.98 4.34 1.99
N ILE A 26 4.16 3.30 2.20
CA ILE A 26 4.32 2.38 3.32
C ILE A 26 5.68 1.67 3.28
N ILE A 27 6.26 1.48 2.10
CA ILE A 27 7.58 0.91 1.92
C ILE A 27 8.64 1.84 2.53
N ALA A 28 8.47 3.15 2.38
CA ALA A 28 9.40 4.16 2.89
C ALA A 28 9.48 4.23 4.43
N ILE A 29 8.49 3.70 5.13
CA ILE A 29 8.44 3.64 6.60
C ILE A 29 8.52 2.20 7.11
N SER A 30 9.12 1.30 6.33
CA SER A 30 9.19 -0.13 6.64
C SER A 30 10.58 -0.71 6.49
N ASN A 31 10.78 -1.89 7.06
CA ASN A 31 11.97 -2.71 6.85
C ASN A 31 11.95 -3.47 5.50
N ALA A 32 11.04 -3.12 4.57
CA ALA A 32 10.90 -3.79 3.30
C ALA A 32 12.22 -3.78 2.50
N SER A 33 12.40 -4.83 1.70
CA SER A 33 13.62 -5.02 0.93
C SER A 33 13.86 -3.88 -0.06
N TYR A 34 15.14 -3.55 -0.28
CA TYR A 34 15.57 -2.45 -1.16
C TYR A 34 15.00 -2.49 -2.58
N TRP A 35 14.69 -3.68 -3.12
CA TRP A 35 14.07 -3.82 -4.45
C TRP A 35 12.66 -3.20 -4.55
N MET A 36 11.99 -2.98 -3.42
CA MET A 36 10.68 -2.36 -3.35
C MET A 36 10.74 -0.82 -3.34
N TRP A 37 11.84 -0.27 -2.82
CA TRP A 37 12.06 1.18 -2.68
C TRP A 37 12.44 1.87 -3.98
N ASN A 38 12.85 1.11 -5.01
CA ASN A 38 13.51 1.65 -6.19
C ASN A 38 12.64 1.59 -7.46
N ARG A 39 11.35 1.26 -7.30
CA ARG A 39 10.38 1.25 -8.41
C ARG A 39 9.78 2.63 -8.52
N ARG A 40 9.92 3.24 -9.70
CA ARG A 40 9.10 4.40 -10.08
C ARG A 40 7.64 3.93 -10.17
N GLU A 41 6.69 4.84 -10.02
CA GLU A 41 5.23 4.56 -10.08
C GLU A 41 4.77 3.80 -11.35
N SER A 42 5.62 3.65 -12.37
CA SER A 42 5.34 2.92 -13.61
C SER A 42 5.88 1.48 -13.67
N GLU A 43 6.64 1.01 -12.68
CA GLU A 43 7.34 -0.28 -12.76
C GLU A 43 6.81 -1.27 -11.73
N CYS A 44 5.71 -1.95 -12.03
CA CYS A 44 5.23 -3.11 -11.28
C CYS A 44 6.10 -4.37 -11.53
N SER A 45 6.17 -5.28 -10.56
CA SER A 45 6.97 -6.51 -10.64
C SER A 45 6.14 -7.70 -11.10
N GLU A 46 6.65 -8.47 -12.05
CA GLU A 46 6.08 -9.79 -12.36
C GLU A 46 6.86 -10.86 -11.60
N ASN A 47 6.49 -11.10 -10.34
CA ASN A 47 7.03 -12.23 -9.58
C ASN A 47 5.99 -13.34 -9.41
N ILE A 48 6.11 -14.36 -10.25
CA ILE A 48 5.12 -15.44 -10.42
C ILE A 48 5.02 -16.34 -9.16
N ASN A 49 6.02 -16.31 -8.27
CA ASN A 49 6.15 -17.23 -7.14
C ASN A 49 5.71 -16.65 -5.79
N VAL A 50 5.32 -15.37 -5.72
CA VAL A 50 4.88 -14.75 -4.46
C VAL A 50 3.39 -15.04 -4.24
N GLN A 51 3.05 -15.59 -3.07
CA GLN A 51 1.66 -15.90 -2.67
C GLN A 51 1.12 -14.91 -1.63
N SER A 52 2.01 -14.36 -0.82
CA SER A 52 1.74 -13.33 0.16
C SER A 52 2.95 -12.42 0.28
N PHE A 53 2.71 -11.19 0.68
CA PHE A 53 3.71 -10.19 0.90
C PHE A 53 3.39 -9.45 2.21
N THR A 54 4.36 -9.35 3.11
CA THR A 54 4.20 -8.68 4.40
C THR A 54 5.18 -7.54 4.52
N VAL A 55 4.65 -6.35 4.78
CA VAL A 55 5.41 -5.15 5.16
C VAL A 55 5.47 -5.09 6.69
N ASN A 56 6.67 -4.92 7.25
CA ASN A 56 6.86 -4.65 8.67
C ASN A 56 7.32 -3.19 8.85
N LEU A 57 6.47 -2.38 9.51
CA LEU A 57 6.64 -0.95 9.69
C LEU A 57 7.65 -0.64 10.81
N TYR A 58 8.34 0.49 10.72
CA TYR A 58 9.26 0.92 11.78
C TYR A 58 8.55 1.34 13.08
N SER A 59 7.29 1.74 12.97
CA SER A 59 6.44 2.15 14.07
C SER A 59 5.00 1.79 13.79
N GLU A 60 4.20 1.73 14.85
CA GLU A 60 2.75 1.60 14.75
C GLU A 60 2.16 2.70 13.85
N PHE A 61 1.29 2.29 12.93
CA PHE A 61 0.66 3.18 11.96
C PHE A 61 -0.88 3.08 12.07
N PRO A 62 -1.59 4.20 12.28
CA PRO A 62 -3.05 4.20 12.22
C PRO A 62 -3.48 4.07 10.76
N PHE A 63 -3.89 2.86 10.38
CA PHE A 63 -4.34 2.59 9.01
C PHE A 63 -5.62 3.37 8.68
N THR A 64 -5.68 3.93 7.48
CA THR A 64 -6.88 4.58 6.95
C THR A 64 -7.21 4.05 5.56
N TRP A 65 -6.32 4.30 4.60
CA TRP A 65 -6.41 3.83 3.22
C TRP A 65 -5.10 3.20 2.77
N LEU A 66 -5.18 2.20 1.90
CA LEU A 66 -4.06 1.64 1.14
C LEU A 66 -4.31 1.87 -0.34
N ARG A 67 -3.36 2.50 -1.03
CA ARG A 67 -3.33 2.52 -2.49
C ARG A 67 -2.52 1.32 -2.99
N LEU A 68 -3.12 0.56 -3.91
CA LEU A 68 -2.46 -0.50 -4.66
C LEU A 68 -2.43 -0.13 -6.15
N GLN A 69 -1.36 -0.49 -6.81
CA GLN A 69 -1.20 -0.37 -8.25
C GLN A 69 -0.71 -1.69 -8.81
N VAL A 70 -1.28 -2.11 -9.94
CA VAL A 70 -0.95 -3.39 -10.59
C VAL A 70 -0.58 -3.21 -12.06
N ASN A 71 0.15 -4.17 -12.62
CA ASN A 71 0.44 -4.22 -14.05
C ASN A 71 -0.75 -4.73 -14.86
N ASP A 72 -1.45 -5.75 -14.36
CA ASP A 72 -2.59 -6.43 -14.97
C ASP A 72 -3.90 -5.95 -14.31
N PRO A 73 -4.71 -5.12 -15.00
CA PRO A 73 -6.01 -4.65 -14.52
C PRO A 73 -6.95 -5.75 -14.04
N LEU A 74 -6.87 -6.95 -14.63
CA LEU A 74 -7.76 -8.07 -14.28
C LEU A 74 -7.53 -8.58 -12.86
N LEU A 75 -6.34 -8.32 -12.31
CA LEU A 75 -5.93 -8.75 -10.99
C LEU A 75 -6.14 -7.67 -9.91
N LEU A 76 -6.67 -6.50 -10.28
CA LEU A 76 -6.82 -5.36 -9.37
C LEU A 76 -7.71 -5.65 -8.14
N GLN A 77 -8.66 -6.59 -8.26
CA GLN A 77 -9.55 -6.98 -7.16
C GLN A 77 -9.14 -8.27 -6.44
N ASP A 78 -8.07 -8.93 -6.88
CA ASP A 78 -7.64 -10.24 -6.38
C ASP A 78 -6.67 -10.13 -5.19
N PHE A 79 -6.99 -9.25 -4.25
CA PHE A 79 -6.21 -8.99 -3.03
C PHE A 79 -7.01 -9.28 -1.77
N GLN A 80 -6.30 -9.77 -0.77
CA GLN A 80 -6.76 -9.89 0.61
C GLN A 80 -5.77 -9.14 1.51
N LEU A 81 -6.30 -8.32 2.40
CA LEU A 81 -5.53 -7.55 3.36
C LEU A 81 -5.76 -8.11 4.75
N THR A 82 -4.65 -8.40 5.43
CA THR A 82 -4.66 -8.69 6.86
C THR A 82 -3.63 -7.84 7.57
N PHE A 83 -3.98 -7.44 8.79
CA PHE A 83 -3.21 -6.53 9.61
C PHE A 83 -2.82 -7.24 10.88
N THR A 84 -1.62 -6.96 11.40
CA THR A 84 -1.21 -7.47 12.70
C THR A 84 -0.69 -6.35 13.58
N ASP A 85 -1.13 -6.34 14.83
CA ASP A 85 -0.72 -5.38 15.84
C ASP A 85 0.71 -5.62 16.35
N THR A 86 1.15 -4.72 17.23
CA THR A 86 2.47 -4.81 17.86
C THR A 86 2.65 -6.13 18.60
N ARG A 87 3.78 -6.79 18.34
CA ARG A 87 4.15 -8.13 18.86
C ARG A 87 3.41 -9.32 18.23
N GLN A 88 2.78 -9.13 17.08
CA GLN A 88 2.13 -10.20 16.30
C GLN A 88 1.03 -10.96 17.06
N ARG A 89 0.33 -10.29 17.99
CA ARG A 89 -0.60 -10.98 18.89
C ARG A 89 -1.99 -11.09 18.32
N ASN A 90 -2.46 -10.03 17.68
CA ASN A 90 -3.80 -9.97 17.13
C ASN A 90 -3.72 -9.73 15.62
N ARG A 91 -4.06 -10.77 14.88
CA ARG A 91 -4.34 -10.66 13.45
C ARG A 91 -5.77 -10.16 13.27
N SER A 92 -5.93 -9.12 12.48
CA SER A 92 -7.21 -8.53 12.10
C SER A 92 -7.37 -8.57 10.58
N ASP A 93 -8.47 -9.13 10.10
CA ASP A 93 -8.82 -9.04 8.69
C ASP A 93 -9.36 -7.65 8.34
N CYS A 94 -9.28 -7.26 7.07
CA CYS A 94 -9.91 -6.03 6.57
C CYS A 94 -11.44 -6.13 6.68
N LYS A 95 -12.01 -5.59 7.76
CA LYS A 95 -13.47 -5.52 7.96
C LYS A 95 -14.07 -4.38 7.17
N ASN A 96 -15.30 -4.58 6.67
CA ASN A 96 -16.07 -3.60 5.90
C ASN A 96 -15.26 -2.96 4.77
N MET A 97 -14.51 -3.78 4.02
CA MET A 97 -13.63 -3.33 2.95
C MET A 97 -14.39 -2.44 1.95
N ARG A 98 -13.88 -1.23 1.71
CA ARG A 98 -14.41 -0.32 0.69
C ARG A 98 -13.33 -0.04 -0.34
N ASN A 99 -13.69 -0.19 -1.59
CA ASN A 99 -12.77 -0.04 -2.71
C ASN A 99 -13.15 1.19 -3.52
N ALA A 100 -12.16 2.03 -3.86
CA ALA A 100 -12.31 3.15 -4.76
C ALA A 100 -11.31 3.01 -5.92
N THR A 101 -11.83 2.72 -7.11
CA THR A 101 -11.02 2.61 -8.33
C THR A 101 -10.61 4.01 -8.78
N VAL A 102 -9.30 4.27 -8.81
CA VAL A 102 -8.73 5.55 -9.27
C VAL A 102 -8.57 5.54 -10.79
N ASN A 103 -8.11 4.41 -11.34
CA ASN A 103 -8.05 4.11 -12.77
C ASN A 103 -8.08 2.58 -12.96
N ASP A 104 -7.92 2.09 -14.19
CA ASP A 104 -7.96 0.65 -14.53
C ASP A 104 -6.87 -0.20 -13.84
N ARG A 105 -5.85 0.42 -13.26
CA ARG A 105 -4.71 -0.24 -12.60
C ARG A 105 -4.51 0.13 -11.15
N THR A 106 -5.31 1.04 -10.61
CA THR A 106 -5.08 1.64 -9.29
C THR A 106 -6.33 1.56 -8.44
N LEU A 107 -6.17 0.99 -7.25
CA LEU A 107 -7.26 0.75 -6.30
C LEU A 107 -6.88 1.33 -4.93
N ASP A 108 -7.76 2.15 -4.39
CA ASP A 108 -7.70 2.55 -2.99
C ASP A 108 -8.61 1.64 -2.15
N ILE A 109 -8.05 1.06 -1.10
CA ILE A 109 -8.72 0.13 -0.19
C ILE A 109 -8.79 0.76 1.19
N HIS A 110 -10.00 0.86 1.73
CA HIS A 110 -10.28 1.24 3.11
C HIS A 110 -10.75 0.04 3.92
N CYS A 111 -10.28 -0.05 5.15
CA CYS A 111 -10.69 -1.07 6.12
C CYS A 111 -11.07 -0.39 7.43
N ASP A 112 -12.14 -0.86 8.08
CA ASP A 112 -12.50 -0.37 9.41
C ASP A 112 -11.58 -1.04 10.45
N LEU A 113 -10.54 -0.31 10.86
CA LEU A 113 -9.59 -0.73 11.88
C LEU A 113 -9.58 0.25 13.05
N ASN A 114 -9.71 -0.29 14.26
CA ASN A 114 -9.72 0.50 15.51
C ASN A 114 -8.37 0.46 16.24
N VAL A 115 -7.34 -0.09 15.61
CA VAL A 115 -6.01 -0.30 16.20
C VAL A 115 -4.94 0.17 15.22
N ALA A 116 -3.83 0.67 15.76
CA ALA A 116 -2.64 0.89 14.97
C ALA A 116 -1.99 -0.46 14.62
N VAL A 117 -1.36 -0.52 13.44
CA VAL A 117 -0.80 -1.76 12.88
C VAL A 117 0.70 -1.64 12.73
N GLU A 118 1.42 -2.75 12.91
CA GLU A 118 2.87 -2.84 12.66
C GLU A 118 3.16 -3.70 11.43
N TYR A 119 2.27 -4.65 11.12
CA TYR A 119 2.39 -5.53 9.96
C TYR A 119 1.19 -5.38 9.04
N VAL A 120 1.47 -5.19 7.74
CA VAL A 120 0.46 -5.22 6.69
C VAL A 120 0.79 -6.36 5.75
N THR A 121 -0.11 -7.34 5.68
CA THR A 121 0.04 -8.52 4.81
C THR A 121 -0.98 -8.45 3.69
N LEU A 122 -0.48 -8.41 2.47
CA LEU A 122 -1.22 -8.65 1.24
C LEU A 122 -1.13 -10.14 0.91
N SER A 123 -2.24 -10.76 0.55
CA SER A 123 -2.31 -12.12 -0.04
C SER A 123 -3.23 -12.12 -1.26
N GLY A 124 -3.16 -13.17 -2.09
CA GLY A 124 -4.06 -13.33 -3.24
C GLY A 124 -3.32 -13.39 -4.58
N LYS A 125 -4.09 -13.54 -5.67
CA LYS A 125 -3.50 -13.67 -7.02
C LYS A 125 -2.92 -12.35 -7.52
N GLY A 126 -3.46 -11.21 -7.07
CA GLY A 126 -3.02 -9.90 -7.54
C GLY A 126 -1.60 -9.52 -7.17
N ILE A 127 -0.99 -10.18 -6.18
CA ILE A 127 0.39 -9.92 -5.76
C ILE A 127 1.38 -10.13 -6.89
N LYS A 128 1.10 -11.06 -7.81
CA LYS A 128 1.95 -11.34 -8.96
C LYS A 128 2.03 -10.19 -9.95
N SER A 129 1.21 -9.17 -9.75
CA SER A 129 1.04 -8.01 -10.60
C SER A 129 1.47 -6.70 -9.92
N LEU A 130 1.94 -6.74 -8.67
CA LEU A 130 2.41 -5.57 -7.90
C LEU A 130 3.80 -5.12 -8.33
#